data_AF-A0A958HVJ5-F1
#
_entry.id   AF-A0A958HVJ5-F1
#
_cell.length_a   1.000
_cell.length_b   1.000
_cell.length_c   1.000
_cell.angle_alpha   90.00
_cell.angle_beta   90.00
_cell.angle_gamma   90.00
#
_symmetry.space_group_name_H-M   'P 1'
#
loop_
_entity.id
_entity.type
_entity.pdbx_description
1 polymer ?
#
loop_
_entity_poly.entity_id
_entity_poly.type
_entity_poly.pdbx_seq_one_letter_code
_entity_poly.pdbx_strand_id
1 'polypeptide(L)'
;AAEITNCIIRYNQVDFGGGLAVINADLVLHNNLIHDNRAVVFGGGLFGFESTTELINNTFVDNFSENSGGGIYYLTSVLADIQNNIFFRNSAFSGGNHWVAFGDSG
;
A
#
# COMPACT_ATOMS: atom_id res chain seq x y z
N ALA A 1 -14.42 -10.11 -2.00
CA ALA A 1 -13.49 -8.98 -1.83
C ALA A 1 -14.25 -7.66 -1.88
N ALA A 2 -13.88 -6.68 -1.06
CA ALA A 2 -14.28 -5.30 -1.30
C ALA A 2 -13.53 -4.78 -2.54
N GLU A 3 -14.15 -3.89 -3.32
CA GLU A 3 -13.57 -3.37 -4.55
C GLU A 3 -13.55 -1.84 -4.50
N ILE A 4 -12.41 -1.25 -4.82
CA ILE A 4 -12.24 0.20 -4.96
C ILE A 4 -11.61 0.46 -6.31
N THR A 5 -12.29 1.24 -7.15
CA THR A 5 -11.80 1.58 -8.49
C THR A 5 -11.97 3.06 -8.82
N ASN A 6 -11.04 3.59 -9.63
CA ASN A 6 -11.07 4.97 -10.13
C ASN A 6 -11.18 6.04 -9.03
N CYS A 7 -10.58 5.77 -7.86
CA CYS A 7 -10.63 6.64 -6.71
C CYS A 7 -9.27 7.33 -6.46
N ILE A 8 -9.34 8.44 -5.73
CA ILE A 8 -8.17 9.14 -5.19
C ILE A 8 -8.23 9.04 -3.66
N ILE A 9 -7.18 8.48 -3.06
CA ILE A 9 -7.04 8.32 -1.61
C ILE A 9 -5.79 9.08 -1.17
N ARG A 10 -5.97 10.16 -0.41
CA ARG A 10 -4.87 11.09 -0.13
C ARG A 10 -5.00 11.88 1.16
N TYR A 11 -3.85 12.37 1.64
CA TYR A 11 -3.74 13.26 2.80
C TYR A 11 -4.35 12.69 4.09
N ASN A 12 -4.32 11.38 4.23
CA ASN A 12 -4.76 10.70 5.44
C ASN A 12 -3.54 10.44 6.35
N GLN A 13 -3.74 10.55 7.66
CA GLN A 13 -2.71 10.28 8.66
C GLN A 13 -3.30 9.45 9.80
N VAL A 14 -2.86 8.20 9.92
CA VAL A 14 -3.34 7.23 10.91
C VAL A 14 -2.21 6.32 11.40
N ASP A 15 -2.47 5.41 12.34
CA ASP A 15 -1.44 4.53 12.87
C ASP A 15 -1.03 3.41 11.88
N PHE A 16 -1.99 2.80 11.19
CA PHE A 16 -1.76 1.72 10.23
C PHE A 16 -2.54 1.99 8.95
N GLY A 17 -1.90 1.82 7.80
CA GLY A 17 -2.57 1.97 6.52
C GLY A 17 -2.93 3.41 6.25
N GLY A 18 -1.92 4.26 6.05
CA GLY A 18 -2.09 5.71 5.94
C GLY A 18 -3.21 6.07 4.99
N GLY A 19 -3.35 5.40 3.84
CA GLY A 19 -4.53 5.50 2.97
C GLY A 19 -5.58 4.40 3.20
N LEU A 20 -5.14 3.14 3.29
CA LEU A 20 -6.01 1.97 3.39
C LEU A 20 -5.47 0.96 4.41
N ALA A 21 -6.36 0.40 5.22
CA ALA A 21 -6.07 -0.74 6.09
C ALA A 21 -7.02 -1.90 5.77
N VAL A 22 -6.45 -3.07 5.45
CA VAL A 22 -7.18 -4.30 5.16
C VAL A 22 -6.84 -5.32 6.24
N ILE A 23 -7.84 -5.78 6.98
CA ILE A 23 -7.65 -6.67 8.12
C ILE A 23 -8.62 -7.84 7.98
N ASN A 24 -8.12 -9.07 7.92
CA ASN A 24 -8.94 -10.28 7.82
C ASN A 24 -9.96 -10.23 6.67
N ALA A 25 -9.54 -9.69 5.53
CA ALA A 25 -10.41 -9.42 4.39
C ALA A 25 -9.65 -9.46 3.06
N ASP A 26 -10.41 -9.55 1.98
CA ASP A 26 -9.89 -9.45 0.62
C ASP A 26 -10.21 -8.09 0.02
N LEU A 27 -9.23 -7.48 -0.66
CA LEU A 27 -9.37 -6.18 -1.32
C LEU A 27 -8.90 -6.24 -2.78
N VAL A 28 -9.72 -5.69 -3.68
CA VAL A 28 -9.35 -5.42 -5.07
C VAL A 28 -9.20 -3.92 -5.26
N LEU A 29 -8.02 -3.49 -5.73
CA LEU A 29 -7.73 -2.10 -6.10
C LEU A 29 -7.40 -2.03 -7.58
N HIS A 30 -8.21 -1.32 -8.37
CA HIS A 30 -7.90 -1.03 -9.76
C HIS A 30 -7.95 0.46 -10.13
N ASN A 31 -6.98 0.92 -10.92
CA ASN A 31 -6.98 2.27 -11.49
C ASN A 31 -7.09 3.40 -10.44
N ASN A 32 -6.54 3.20 -9.24
CA ASN A 32 -6.59 4.20 -8.16
C ASN A 32 -5.29 5.01 -8.08
N LEU A 33 -5.40 6.22 -7.53
CA LEU A 33 -4.27 7.04 -7.10
C LEU A 33 -4.27 7.14 -5.57
N ILE A 34 -3.27 6.52 -4.94
CA ILE A 34 -3.05 6.53 -3.49
C ILE A 34 -1.81 7.38 -3.22
N HIS A 35 -1.99 8.58 -2.66
CA HIS A 35 -0.86 9.50 -2.53
C HIS A 35 -0.85 10.41 -1.31
N ASP A 36 0.33 10.85 -0.90
CA ASP A 36 0.53 11.75 0.25
C ASP A 36 -0.17 11.26 1.53
N ASN A 37 -0.23 9.94 1.75
CA ASN A 37 -0.76 9.36 2.97
C ASN A 37 0.36 8.99 3.95
N ARG A 38 0.06 9.04 5.25
CA ARG A 38 1.02 8.83 6.33
C ARG A 38 0.53 7.78 7.34
N ALA A 39 1.38 6.79 7.62
CA ALA A 39 1.20 5.87 8.73
C ALA A 39 2.20 6.16 9.85
N VAL A 40 1.79 6.11 11.11
CA VAL A 40 2.73 6.14 12.24
C VAL A 40 3.52 4.83 12.30
N VAL A 41 2.85 3.71 12.07
CA VAL A 41 3.47 2.39 12.20
C VAL A 41 3.75 1.81 10.82
N PHE A 42 2.75 1.24 10.14
CA PHE A 42 2.98 0.47 8.92
C PHE A 42 2.09 0.88 7.76
N GLY A 43 2.62 0.78 6.55
CA GLY A 43 1.84 0.89 5.32
C GLY A 43 1.38 2.32 5.06
N GLY A 44 2.28 3.20 4.64
CA GLY A 44 1.93 4.61 4.40
C GLY A 44 0.80 4.79 3.40
N GLY A 45 0.77 3.99 2.33
CA GLY A 45 -0.37 3.92 1.40
C GLY A 45 -1.37 2.84 1.80
N LEU A 46 -0.92 1.58 1.91
CA LEU A 46 -1.75 0.44 2.28
C LEU A 46 -1.08 -0.43 3.36
N PHE A 47 -1.87 -0.83 4.36
CA PHE A 47 -1.50 -1.87 5.31
C PHE A 47 -2.45 -3.06 5.15
N GLY A 48 -1.90 -4.27 5.03
CA GLY A 48 -2.67 -5.51 5.06
C GLY A 48 -2.25 -6.40 6.23
N PHE A 49 -3.22 -6.95 6.96
CA PHE A 49 -3.04 -7.93 8.02
C PHE A 49 -3.97 -9.13 7.82
N GLU A 50 -3.41 -10.33 7.72
CA GLU A 50 -4.16 -11.57 7.45
C GLU A 50 -5.15 -11.41 6.28
N SER A 51 -4.67 -10.81 5.18
CA SER A 51 -5.48 -10.34 4.06
C SER A 51 -4.98 -10.84 2.71
N THR A 52 -5.87 -10.84 1.71
CA THR A 52 -5.51 -11.07 0.31
C THR A 52 -5.78 -9.82 -0.51
N THR A 53 -4.86 -9.44 -1.39
CA THR A 53 -5.05 -8.25 -2.22
C THR A 53 -4.71 -8.47 -3.69
N GLU A 54 -5.49 -7.82 -4.56
CA GLU A 54 -5.24 -7.69 -5.99
C GLU A 54 -5.04 -6.22 -6.31
N LEU A 55 -3.89 -5.89 -6.89
CA LEU A 55 -3.48 -4.53 -7.23
C LEU A 55 -3.22 -4.45 -8.73
N ILE A 56 -4.07 -3.77 -9.49
CA ILE A 56 -3.87 -3.61 -10.94
C ILE A 56 -3.98 -2.13 -11.34
N ASN A 57 -3.02 -1.62 -12.12
CA ASN A 57 -3.04 -0.26 -12.66
C ASN A 57 -3.15 0.87 -11.61
N ASN A 58 -2.70 0.65 -10.37
CA ASN A 58 -2.74 1.69 -9.34
C ASN A 58 -1.44 2.49 -9.32
N THR A 59 -1.52 3.72 -8.82
CA THR A 59 -0.35 4.53 -8.52
C THR A 59 -0.30 4.82 -7.02
N PHE A 60 0.75 4.33 -6.36
CA PHE A 60 1.11 4.67 -4.99
C PHE A 60 2.28 5.65 -5.02
N VAL A 61 2.06 6.90 -4.62
CA VAL A 61 3.10 7.94 -4.70
C VAL A 61 3.18 8.83 -3.47
N ASP A 62 4.39 9.18 -3.03
CA ASP A 62 4.62 10.08 -1.88
C ASP A 62 3.95 9.62 -0.56
N ASN A 63 3.71 8.31 -0.40
CA ASN A 63 3.20 7.78 0.85
C ASN A 63 4.35 7.49 1.82
N PHE A 64 4.09 7.69 3.12
CA PHE A 64 5.12 7.64 4.16
C PHE A 64 4.69 6.81 5.37
N SER A 65 5.61 6.06 5.97
CA SER A 65 5.39 5.38 7.26
C SER A 65 6.52 5.66 8.24
N GLU A 66 6.27 5.88 9.53
CA GLU A 66 7.38 6.09 10.48
C GLU A 66 8.11 4.78 10.85
N ASN A 67 7.53 3.61 10.61
CA ASN A 67 8.23 2.34 10.79
C ASN A 67 8.57 1.67 9.45
N SER A 68 7.63 0.95 8.82
CA SER A 68 7.92 0.13 7.63
C SER A 68 6.83 0.19 6.57
N GLY A 69 7.27 0.10 5.31
CA GLY A 69 6.40 0.06 4.14
C GLY A 69 5.74 1.40 3.84
N GLY A 70 6.53 2.36 3.36
CA GLY A 70 6.03 3.68 2.99
C GLY A 70 4.89 3.63 1.96
N GLY A 71 4.98 2.71 1.00
CA GLY A 71 3.92 2.49 0.01
C GLY A 71 2.92 1.48 0.53
N ILE A 72 3.36 0.23 0.64
CA ILE A 72 2.54 -0.88 1.12
C ILE A 72 3.31 -1.68 2.17
N TYR A 73 2.60 -2.17 3.18
CA TYR A 73 3.12 -3.14 4.13
C TYR A 73 2.12 -4.28 4.34
N TYR A 74 2.61 -5.52 4.27
CA TYR A 74 1.82 -6.71 4.57
C TYR A 74 2.40 -7.44 5.78
N LEU A 75 1.57 -7.60 6.81
CA LEU A 75 1.83 -8.51 7.92
C LEU A 75 0.96 -9.74 7.71
N THR A 76 1.59 -10.93 7.67
CA THR A 76 0.88 -12.22 7.53
C THR A 76 -0.16 -12.27 6.40
N SER A 77 0.05 -11.50 5.32
CA SER A 77 -0.89 -11.33 4.21
C SER A 77 -0.26 -11.74 2.88
N VAL A 78 -1.11 -12.03 1.90
CA VAL A 78 -0.72 -12.50 0.57
C VAL A 78 -1.14 -11.49 -0.49
N LEU A 79 -0.23 -11.22 -1.41
CA LEU A 79 -0.52 -10.50 -2.65
C LEU A 79 -0.90 -11.54 -3.71
N ALA A 80 -2.16 -11.54 -4.13
CA ALA A 80 -2.67 -12.51 -5.10
C ALA A 80 -2.29 -12.13 -6.52
N ASP A 81 -2.34 -10.84 -6.87
CA ASP A 81 -1.94 -10.35 -8.18
C ASP A 81 -1.48 -8.88 -8.12
N ILE A 82 -0.37 -8.57 -8.80
CA ILE A 82 0.22 -7.22 -8.87
C ILE A 82 0.63 -6.95 -10.30
N GLN A 83 -0.15 -6.15 -11.01
CA GLN A 83 0.13 -5.84 -12.42
C GLN A 83 0.05 -4.35 -12.69
N ASN A 84 1.00 -3.83 -13.46
CA ASN A 84 0.98 -2.46 -14.00
C ASN A 84 0.82 -1.35 -12.94
N ASN A 85 1.32 -1.58 -11.72
CA ASN A 85 1.26 -0.57 -10.67
C ASN A 85 2.52 0.31 -10.69
N ILE A 86 2.36 1.56 -10.29
CA ILE A 86 3.46 2.51 -10.10
C ILE A 86 3.66 2.72 -8.60
N PHE A 87 4.87 2.48 -8.12
CA PHE A 87 5.30 2.80 -6.76
C PHE A 87 6.44 3.82 -6.82
N PHE A 88 6.16 5.07 -6.44
CA PHE A 88 7.12 6.16 -6.61
C PHE A 88 7.24 7.04 -5.37
N ARG A 89 8.47 7.37 -4.95
CA ARG A 89 8.76 8.23 -3.78
C ARG A 89 8.05 7.85 -2.47
N ASN A 90 7.61 6.60 -2.33
CA ASN A 90 7.12 6.12 -1.05
C ASN A 90 8.31 5.85 -0.11
N SER A 91 8.23 6.22 1.16
CA SER A 91 9.37 6.16 2.08
C SER A 91 9.00 5.75 3.51
N ALA A 92 9.94 5.17 4.25
CA ALA A 92 9.76 4.80 5.66
C ALA A 92 10.93 5.28 6.54
N PHE A 93 10.68 5.65 7.79
CA PHE A 93 11.70 6.30 8.65
C PHE A 93 12.67 5.32 9.33
N SER A 94 12.22 4.12 9.72
CA SER A 94 13.11 3.11 10.32
C SER A 94 13.95 2.45 9.22
N GLY A 95 15.27 2.37 9.43
CA GLY A 95 16.25 1.74 8.53
C GLY A 95 16.09 0.23 8.30
N GLY A 96 14.88 -0.31 8.43
CA GLY A 96 14.51 -1.68 8.09
C GLY A 96 13.93 -1.73 6.68
N ASN A 97 14.80 -2.03 5.70
CA ASN A 97 14.48 -2.48 4.35
C ASN A 97 13.46 -1.62 3.60
N HIS A 98 13.94 -0.95 2.55
CA HIS A 98 13.09 -0.58 1.42
C HIS A 98 12.41 -1.84 0.88
N TRP A 99 11.24 -2.22 1.39
CA TRP A 99 10.31 -3.06 0.66
C TRP A 99 9.71 -2.18 -0.42
N VAL A 100 10.51 -1.94 -1.46
CA VAL A 100 9.98 -1.71 -2.79
C VAL A 100 9.33 -3.03 -3.16
N ALA A 101 8.04 -3.04 -3.46
CA ALA A 101 7.44 -4.18 -4.13
C ALA A 101 8.30 -4.46 -5.37
N PHE A 102 9.03 -5.59 -5.37
CA PHE A 102 9.71 -6.07 -6.56
C PHE A 102 8.63 -6.36 -7.59
N GLY A 103 8.43 -5.44 -8.53
CA GLY A 103 7.97 -5.78 -9.86
C GLY A 103 9.23 -6.06 -10.68
N ASP A 104 9.76 -7.27 -10.60
CA ASP A 104 10.74 -7.73 -11.58
C ASP A 104 10.06 -7.68 -12.94
N SER A 105 10.61 -6.86 -13.83
CA SER A 105 10.35 -6.98 -15.26
C SER A 105 11.02 -8.26 -15.75
N GLY A 106 10.23 -9.31 -15.98
CA GLY A 106 10.67 -10.58 -16.55
C GLY A 106 9.51 -11.51 -16.83
#